data_AF-A0A7S4CBQ6-F1
#
_entry.id   AF-A0A7S4CBQ6-F1
#
_cell.length_a   1.000
_cell.length_b   1.000
_cell.length_c   1.000
_cell.angle_alpha   90.00
_cell.angle_beta   90.00
_cell.angle_gamma   90.00
#
_symmetry.space_group_name_H-M   'P 1'
#
loop_
_entity.id
_entity.type
_entity.pdbx_description
1 polymer ?
#
loop_
_entity_poly.entity_id
_entity_poly.type
_entity_poly.pdbx_seq_one_letter_code
_entity_poly.pdbx_strand_id
1 'polypeptide(L)'
;GGARSTGPVLARRLEAGRSVLRRLPHLPTFRRRVHAVSTLVTPLSLHGVAVAPVTDRDLKGLETMVLQAVWGATRLSRAKEVVFVVLTQGHRISPVMHTRYERVLWMTRIARTPGPVQVLVQAIWESGLRPPTTGPFGR
;
A
#
# COMPACT_ATOMS: atom_id res chain seq x y z
N GLY A 1 -14.94 19.28 7.70
CA GLY A 1 -14.92 17.81 7.85
C GLY A 1 -13.67 17.42 8.61
N GLY A 2 -13.81 16.75 9.77
CA GLY A 2 -12.67 16.42 10.62
C GLY A 2 -11.59 15.65 9.85
N ALA A 3 -10.34 16.11 9.95
CA ALA A 3 -9.22 15.43 9.31
C ALA A 3 -9.15 13.99 9.86
N ARG A 4 -9.40 13.00 9.01
CA ARG A 4 -9.19 11.59 9.38
C ARG A 4 -7.72 11.47 9.76
N SER A 5 -7.43 11.10 11.00
CA SER A 5 -6.07 10.82 11.45
C SER A 5 -5.77 9.34 11.26
N THR A 6 -4.48 9.03 11.10
CA THR A 6 -4.05 7.63 11.12
C THR A 6 -4.27 7.08 12.53
N GLY A 7 -4.91 5.91 12.63
CA GLY A 7 -5.21 5.30 13.92
C GLY A 7 -3.94 4.99 14.74
N PRO A 8 -4.00 4.99 16.08
CA PRO A 8 -2.82 4.96 16.95
C PRO A 8 -1.95 3.71 16.77
N VAL A 9 -2.55 2.54 16.55
CA VAL A 9 -1.83 1.29 16.31
C VAL A 9 -1.03 1.35 15.00
N LEU A 10 -1.64 1.86 13.93
CA LEU A 10 -0.96 1.99 12.64
C LEU A 10 0.10 3.09 12.69
N ALA A 11 -0.18 4.22 13.35
CA ALA A 11 0.80 5.28 13.55
C ALA A 11 2.08 4.76 14.22
N ARG A 12 1.95 3.91 15.25
CA ARG A 12 3.09 3.24 15.90
C ARG A 12 3.88 2.35 14.94
N ARG A 13 3.20 1.58 14.09
CA ARG A 13 3.84 0.73 13.07
C ARG A 13 4.58 1.55 12.01
N LEU A 14 3.97 2.63 11.54
CA LEU A 14 4.59 3.55 10.60
C LEU A 14 5.89 4.13 11.20
N GLU A 15 5.87 4.57 12.47
CA GLU A 15 7.09 5.07 13.13
C GLU A 15 8.14 3.97 13.30
N ALA A 16 7.74 2.73 13.63
CA ALA A 16 8.68 1.61 13.67
C ALA A 16 9.36 1.39 12.30
N GLY A 17 8.61 1.48 11.21
CA GLY A 17 9.17 1.46 9.85
C GLY A 17 10.14 2.60 9.57
N ARG A 18 9.79 3.83 9.98
CA ARG A 18 10.66 5.02 9.85
C ARG A 18 11.97 4.85 10.60
N SER A 19 11.92 4.27 11.80
CA SER A 19 13.10 3.95 12.61
C SER A 19 14.05 2.99 11.89
N VAL A 20 13.53 1.92 11.28
CA VAL A 20 14.34 0.97 10.49
C VAL A 20 14.91 1.64 9.23
N LEU A 21 14.10 2.43 8.52
CA LEU A 21 14.52 3.13 7.30
C LEU A 21 15.73 4.05 7.52
N ARG A 22 15.82 4.71 8.68
CA ARG A 22 16.97 5.57 9.04
C ARG A 22 18.31 4.81 9.05
N ARG A 23 18.29 3.48 9.21
CA ARG A 23 19.50 2.62 9.28
C ARG A 23 19.90 2.02 7.93
N LEU A 24 18.98 1.98 6.96
CA LEU A 24 19.23 1.33 5.66
C LEU A 24 20.27 2.01 4.76
N PRO A 25 20.52 3.33 4.80
CA PRO A 25 21.54 3.96 3.96
C PRO A 25 22.94 3.35 4.10
N HIS A 26 23.26 2.77 5.26
CA HIS A 26 24.54 2.11 5.52
C HIS A 26 24.72 0.78 4.77
N LEU A 27 23.65 0.22 4.18
CA LEU A 27 23.79 -0.99 3.38
C LEU A 27 24.48 -0.67 2.04
N PRO A 28 25.44 -1.51 1.61
CA PRO A 28 26.38 -1.16 0.56
C PRO A 28 25.78 -1.12 -0.84
N THR A 29 24.68 -1.84 -1.09
CA THR A 29 24.10 -1.96 -2.44
C THR A 29 22.63 -1.59 -2.48
N PHE A 30 22.22 -1.01 -3.61
CA PHE A 30 20.82 -0.72 -3.90
C PHE A 30 19.92 -1.94 -3.70
N ARG A 31 20.33 -3.12 -4.23
CA ARG A 31 19.57 -4.37 -4.10
C ARG A 31 19.36 -4.80 -2.65
N ARG A 32 20.37 -4.68 -1.78
CA ARG A 32 20.22 -5.00 -0.34
C ARG A 32 19.27 -4.04 0.36
N ARG A 33 19.31 -2.75 0.00
CA ARG A 33 18.36 -1.74 0.52
C ARG A 33 16.92 -2.04 0.09
N VAL A 34 16.70 -2.32 -1.19
CA VAL A 34 15.38 -2.74 -1.72
C VAL A 34 14.89 -3.99 -1.00
N HIS A 35 15.75 -5.00 -0.86
CA HIS A 35 15.39 -6.24 -0.19
C HIS A 35 14.97 -5.99 1.27
N ALA A 36 15.77 -5.25 2.03
CA ALA A 36 15.47 -4.91 3.43
C ALA A 36 14.16 -4.11 3.56
N VAL A 37 13.86 -3.20 2.63
CA VAL A 37 12.55 -2.53 2.63
C VAL A 37 11.42 -3.55 2.44
N SER A 38 11.53 -4.42 1.43
CA SER A 38 10.48 -5.38 1.10
C SER A 38 10.22 -6.42 2.19
N THR A 39 11.25 -6.87 2.90
CA THR A 39 11.15 -7.97 3.87
C THR A 39 11.03 -7.53 5.31
N LEU A 40 11.48 -6.31 5.65
CA LEU A 40 11.44 -5.79 7.02
C LEU A 40 10.52 -4.58 7.14
N VAL A 41 10.78 -3.52 6.38
CA VAL A 41 10.08 -2.24 6.55
C VAL A 41 8.61 -2.34 6.16
N THR A 42 8.30 -2.84 4.97
CA THR A 42 6.94 -2.95 4.46
C THR A 42 6.05 -3.79 5.39
N PRO A 43 6.38 -5.05 5.74
CA PRO A 43 5.53 -5.83 6.63
C PRO A 43 5.43 -5.22 8.04
N LEU A 44 6.51 -4.65 8.58
CA LEU A 44 6.48 -4.01 9.91
C LEU A 44 5.56 -2.79 9.95
N SER A 45 5.61 -1.94 8.93
CA SER A 45 4.95 -0.64 8.90
C SER A 45 3.52 -0.67 8.38
N LEU A 46 3.21 -1.61 7.49
CA LEU A 46 1.94 -1.63 6.75
C LEU A 46 1.05 -2.82 7.09
N HIS A 47 1.41 -3.61 8.11
CA HIS A 47 0.54 -4.68 8.58
C HIS A 47 -0.85 -4.14 8.96
N GLY A 48 -1.89 -4.68 8.31
CA GLY A 48 -3.28 -4.27 8.51
C GLY A 48 -3.69 -2.96 7.82
N VAL A 49 -2.83 -2.37 6.96
CA VAL A 49 -3.12 -1.09 6.28
C VAL A 49 -4.36 -1.14 5.38
N ALA A 50 -4.74 -2.34 4.90
CA ALA A 50 -5.90 -2.52 4.04
C ALA A 50 -7.22 -2.12 4.74
N VAL A 51 -7.32 -2.36 6.05
CA VAL A 51 -8.54 -2.17 6.85
C VAL A 51 -8.44 -1.03 7.87
N ALA A 52 -7.22 -0.53 8.13
CA ALA A 52 -6.99 0.54 9.09
C ALA A 52 -7.17 1.94 8.46
N PRO A 53 -7.62 2.94 9.25
CA PRO A 53 -7.61 4.33 8.81
C PRO A 53 -6.15 4.80 8.68
N VAL A 54 -5.76 5.13 7.44
CA VAL A 54 -4.44 5.68 7.10
C VAL A 54 -4.60 6.89 6.20
N THR A 55 -3.83 7.93 6.46
CA THR A 55 -3.83 9.13 5.61
C THR A 55 -2.88 8.98 4.43
N ASP A 56 -3.24 9.56 3.28
CA ASP A 56 -2.35 9.65 2.12
C ASP A 56 -1.06 10.42 2.45
N ARG A 57 -1.14 11.39 3.36
CA ARG A 57 0.01 12.16 3.83
C ARG A 57 1.03 11.25 4.51
N ASP A 58 0.58 10.36 5.38
CA ASP A 58 1.46 9.43 6.10
C ASP A 58 2.09 8.39 5.16
N LEU A 59 1.32 7.85 4.21
CA LEU A 59 1.84 6.93 3.20
C LEU A 59 2.87 7.61 2.29
N LYS A 60 2.59 8.82 1.79
CA LYS A 60 3.53 9.60 0.95
C LYS A 60 4.78 10.01 1.73
N GLY A 61 4.64 10.31 3.01
CA GLY A 61 5.76 10.59 3.90
C GLY A 61 6.68 9.38 4.05
N LEU A 62 6.11 8.21 4.37
CA LEU A 62 6.86 6.97 4.47
C LEU A 62 7.50 6.57 3.13
N GLU A 63 6.78 6.71 2.01
CA GLU A 63 7.30 6.46 0.66
C GLU A 63 8.50 7.33 0.34
N THR A 64 8.45 8.61 0.73
CA THR A 64 9.55 9.54 0.51
C THR A 64 10.80 9.08 1.25
N MET A 65 10.65 8.60 2.49
CA MET A 65 11.74 8.01 3.27
C MET A 65 12.26 6.69 2.68
N VAL A 66 11.38 5.80 2.21
CA VAL A 66 11.79 4.58 1.49
C VAL A 66 12.70 4.93 0.32
N LEU A 67 12.27 5.88 -0.50
CA LEU A 67 12.99 6.24 -1.69
C LEU A 67 14.31 6.97 -1.37
N GLN A 68 14.37 7.79 -0.31
CA GLN A 68 15.62 8.34 0.21
C GLN A 68 16.57 7.24 0.70
N ALA A 69 16.05 6.25 1.44
CA ALA A 69 16.85 5.16 1.97
C ALA A 69 17.44 4.29 0.85
N VAL A 70 16.66 3.99 -0.19
CA VAL A 70 17.08 3.10 -1.27
C VAL A 70 17.94 3.80 -2.32
N TRP A 71 17.52 4.98 -2.79
CA TRP A 71 18.17 5.73 -3.88
C TRP A 71 19.28 6.64 -3.38
N GLY A 72 19.13 7.20 -2.18
CA GLY A 72 19.96 8.27 -1.62
C GLY A 72 19.22 9.61 -1.58
N ALA A 73 19.52 10.43 -0.57
CA ALA A 73 18.88 11.73 -0.37
C ALA A 73 19.41 12.84 -1.29
N THR A 74 20.63 12.71 -1.78
CA THR A 74 21.38 13.77 -2.50
C THR A 74 21.40 13.62 -4.02
N ARG A 75 20.78 12.56 -4.58
CA ARG A 75 20.79 12.31 -6.02
C ARG A 75 19.73 13.16 -6.72
N LEU A 76 20.16 14.01 -7.65
CA LEU A 76 19.34 15.03 -8.32
C LEU A 76 18.28 14.47 -9.29
N SER A 77 18.50 13.29 -9.88
CA SER A 77 17.52 12.62 -10.75
C SER A 77 16.73 11.55 -9.98
N ARG A 78 15.51 11.89 -9.56
CA ARG A 78 14.64 11.00 -8.79
C ARG A 78 13.19 11.08 -9.25
N ALA A 79 12.89 10.50 -10.41
CA ALA A 79 11.52 10.15 -10.74
C ALA A 79 11.11 8.93 -9.89
N LYS A 80 10.10 9.10 -9.03
CA LYS A 80 9.62 8.03 -8.13
C LYS A 80 9.15 6.82 -8.94
N GLU A 81 8.52 7.11 -10.06
CA GLU A 81 7.96 6.18 -11.02
C GLU A 81 9.06 5.28 -11.59
N VAL A 82 10.20 5.85 -12.00
CA VAL A 82 11.33 5.04 -12.51
C VAL A 82 11.85 4.08 -11.44
N VAL A 83 12.02 4.56 -10.20
CA VAL A 83 12.54 3.70 -9.12
C VAL A 83 11.53 2.61 -8.73
N PHE A 84 10.25 2.96 -8.54
CA PHE A 84 9.24 2.04 -8.04
C PHE A 84 8.62 1.14 -9.12
N VAL A 85 8.64 1.54 -10.38
CA VAL A 85 8.00 0.79 -11.48
C VAL A 85 9.02 0.05 -12.33
N VAL A 86 10.15 0.69 -12.68
CA VAL A 86 11.14 0.11 -13.60
C VAL A 86 12.23 -0.66 -12.84
N LEU A 87 12.79 -0.07 -11.79
CA LEU A 87 13.95 -0.64 -11.10
C LEU A 87 13.62 -1.61 -9.97
N THR A 88 12.36 -1.62 -9.51
CA THR A 88 11.92 -2.41 -8.36
C THR A 88 10.48 -2.88 -8.53
N GLN A 89 10.05 -3.80 -7.65
CA GLN A 89 8.65 -4.20 -7.53
C GLN A 89 7.93 -3.22 -6.59
N GLY A 90 7.37 -2.14 -7.14
CA GLY A 90 6.78 -1.04 -6.36
C GLY A 90 5.73 -1.47 -5.34
N HIS A 91 4.89 -2.47 -5.66
CA HIS A 91 3.90 -3.03 -4.72
C HIS A 91 4.51 -3.67 -3.46
N ARG A 92 5.82 -3.95 -3.45
CA ARG A 92 6.54 -4.52 -2.30
C ARG A 92 7.29 -3.47 -1.48
N ILE A 93 7.58 -2.30 -2.06
CA ILE A 93 8.44 -1.30 -1.40
C ILE A 93 7.80 0.09 -1.28
N SER A 94 6.94 0.53 -2.21
CA SER A 94 6.20 1.79 -2.08
C SER A 94 5.01 1.57 -1.15
N PRO A 95 4.89 2.30 -0.02
CA PRO A 95 3.73 2.22 0.86
C PRO A 95 2.40 2.56 0.18
N VAL A 96 2.44 3.49 -0.78
CA VAL A 96 1.25 3.91 -1.53
C VAL A 96 0.80 2.78 -2.46
N MET A 97 1.73 2.21 -3.24
CA MET A 97 1.41 1.09 -4.14
C MET A 97 1.02 -0.17 -3.36
N HIS A 98 1.74 -0.49 -2.29
CA HIS A 98 1.45 -1.64 -1.43
C HIS A 98 0.03 -1.58 -0.86
N THR A 99 -0.37 -0.44 -0.30
CA THR A 99 -1.72 -0.27 0.28
C THR A 99 -2.82 -0.46 -0.78
N ARG A 100 -2.62 0.07 -1.98
CA ARG A 100 -3.57 -0.11 -3.10
C ARG A 100 -3.62 -1.55 -3.55
N TYR A 101 -2.46 -2.19 -3.69
CA TYR A 101 -2.33 -3.58 -4.10
C TYR A 101 -3.02 -4.53 -3.11
N GLU A 102 -2.76 -4.39 -1.81
CA GLU A 102 -3.42 -5.16 -0.75
C GLU A 102 -4.94 -5.00 -0.78
N ARG A 103 -5.45 -3.78 -0.94
CA ARG A 103 -6.90 -3.54 -1.05
C ARG A 103 -7.51 -4.21 -2.28
N VAL A 104 -6.86 -4.11 -3.44
CA VAL A 104 -7.32 -4.77 -4.67
C VAL A 104 -7.29 -6.29 -4.52
N LEU A 105 -6.21 -6.86 -3.96
CA LEU A 105 -6.13 -8.29 -3.71
C LEU A 105 -7.21 -8.76 -2.73
N TRP A 106 -7.43 -8.02 -1.65
CA TRP A 106 -8.48 -8.33 -0.67
C TRP A 106 -9.87 -8.30 -1.32
N MET A 107 -10.19 -7.26 -2.10
CA MET A 107 -11.45 -7.17 -2.83
C MET A 107 -11.61 -8.33 -3.82
N THR A 108 -10.55 -8.63 -4.59
CA THR A 108 -10.55 -9.73 -5.56
C THR A 108 -10.75 -11.09 -4.87
N ARG A 109 -10.12 -11.29 -3.72
CA ARG A 109 -10.26 -12.53 -2.93
C ARG A 109 -11.69 -12.70 -2.42
N ILE A 110 -12.28 -11.64 -1.89
CA ILE A 110 -13.65 -11.70 -1.37
C ILE A 110 -14.65 -11.86 -2.51
N ALA A 111 -14.45 -11.19 -3.64
CA ALA A 111 -15.30 -11.34 -4.82
C ALA A 111 -15.29 -12.78 -5.40
N ARG A 112 -14.24 -13.56 -5.14
CA ARG A 112 -14.11 -14.96 -5.57
C ARG A 112 -14.51 -15.98 -4.50
N THR A 113 -14.84 -15.53 -3.29
CA THR A 113 -15.25 -16.42 -2.20
C THR A 113 -16.77 -16.53 -2.17
N PRO A 114 -17.36 -17.74 -2.17
CA PRO A 114 -18.80 -17.95 -2.01
C PRO A 114 -19.38 -17.13 -0.86
N GLY A 115 -20.31 -16.24 -1.20
CA GLY A 115 -20.96 -15.38 -0.22
C GLY A 115 -21.64 -14.15 -0.83
N PRO A 116 -22.24 -13.29 0.03
CA PRO A 116 -23.03 -12.14 -0.39
C PRO A 116 -22.28 -11.17 -1.32
N VAL A 117 -20.98 -10.98 -1.09
CA VAL A 117 -20.16 -10.07 -1.90
C VAL A 117 -19.87 -10.64 -3.29
N GLN A 118 -19.63 -11.95 -3.41
CA GLN A 118 -19.49 -12.59 -4.73
C GLN A 118 -20.77 -12.41 -5.54
N VAL A 119 -21.93 -12.68 -4.95
CA VAL A 119 -23.23 -12.51 -5.62
C VAL A 119 -23.42 -11.07 -6.09
N LEU A 120 -23.08 -10.08 -5.25
CA LEU A 120 -23.15 -8.68 -5.63
C LEU A 120 -22.22 -8.32 -6.78
N VAL A 121 -20.96 -8.75 -6.73
CA VAL A 121 -19.98 -8.49 -7.81
C VAL A 121 -20.42 -9.16 -9.10
N GLN A 122 -20.91 -10.39 -9.04
CA GLN A 122 -21.44 -11.13 -10.18
C GLN A 122 -22.67 -10.44 -10.78
N ALA A 123 -23.62 -10.01 -9.96
CA ALA A 123 -24.81 -9.28 -10.42
C ALA A 123 -24.43 -7.97 -11.13
N ILE A 124 -23.46 -7.20 -10.60
CA ILE A 124 -22.95 -5.99 -11.26
C ILE A 124 -22.23 -6.32 -12.57
N TRP A 125 -21.48 -7.42 -12.61
CA TRP A 125 -20.80 -7.86 -13.83
C TRP A 125 -21.80 -8.26 -14.92
N GLU A 126 -22.85 -9.00 -14.56
CA GLU A 126 -23.91 -9.46 -15.45
C GLU A 126 -24.83 -8.33 -15.92
N SER A 127 -25.04 -7.28 -15.11
CA SER A 127 -25.82 -6.09 -15.51
C SER A 127 -25.07 -5.14 -16.44
N GLY A 128 -23.78 -5.37 -16.70
CA GLY A 128 -22.88 -4.43 -17.37
C GLY A 128 -22.57 -3.18 -16.51
N LEU A 129 -21.95 -2.14 -17.10
CA LEU A 129 -21.65 -0.87 -16.40
C LEU A 129 -22.90 -0.09 -15.93
N ARG A 130 -24.10 -0.64 -16.13
CA ARG A 130 -25.33 -0.08 -15.58
C ARG A 130 -25.55 -0.69 -14.20
N PRO A 131 -25.56 0.10 -13.12
CA PRO A 131 -25.86 -0.43 -11.80
C PRO A 131 -27.27 -1.05 -11.84
N PRO A 132 -27.49 -2.25 -11.28
CA PRO A 132 -28.80 -2.85 -11.25
C PRO A 132 -29.76 -1.94 -10.47
N THR A 133 -30.95 -1.69 -11.02
CA THR A 133 -32.00 -0.83 -10.42
C THR A 133 -32.49 -1.32 -9.07
N THR A 134 -32.25 -2.59 -8.77
CA THR A 134 -32.60 -3.27 -7.53
C THR A 134 -31.38 -4.05 -7.08
N GLY A 135 -30.91 -3.82 -5.86
CA GLY A 135 -29.79 -4.59 -5.31
C GLY A 135 -30.12 -6.10 -5.29
N PRO A 136 -29.11 -6.99 -5.31
CA PRO A 136 -29.32 -8.44 -5.28
C PRO A 136 -29.98 -8.95 -3.98
N PHE A 137 -30.13 -8.09 -2.97
CA PHE A 137 -30.82 -8.36 -1.71
C PHE A 137 -32.16 -7.62 -1.60
N GLY A 138 -32.87 -7.46 -2.73
CA GLY A 138 -34.17 -6.82 -2.79
C GLY A 138 -35.04 -7.15 -1.58
N ARG A 139 -35.36 -6.12 -0.80
CA ARG A 139 -36.68 -5.96 -0.21
C ARG A 139 -37.30 -4.77 -0.91
#